data_AF-A0A1H3F6W6-F1
#
_entry.id   AF-A0A1H3F6W6-F1
#
_cell.length_a   1.000
_cell.length_b   1.000
_cell.length_c   1.000
_cell.angle_alpha   90.00
_cell.angle_beta   90.00
_cell.angle_gamma   90.00
#
_symmetry.space_group_name_H-M   'P 1'
#
loop_
_entity.id
_entity.type
_entity.pdbx_description
1 polymer ?
#
loop_
_entity_poly.entity_id
_entity_poly.type
_entity_poly.pdbx_seq_one_letter_code
_entity_poly.pdbx_strand_id
1 'polypeptide(L)'
;MNIIKDPIYALIIFTITNACYTNSQACTLYSREDLYNPITIDNSSVIGFKISSISIDQNEDIFPVIMVKRNCDTGSEAKIAELPYLGDPGKVGSAFLADSDFDGTPEIFVIHRTVLYSDTGVNYGSDYFTTLVYKSSGALNYKLSERISSYFGAGGDVLSSTASDTLTYEYPYKSEAAIRNRIASAPYKAWLENKSITTRILRKTFLYDNANVADRTSKYLISGDRVQVFSQNAGWLAVVFEDKENITRGWIQCKDTLECVNHP
;
A
#
# COMPACT_ATOMS: atom_id res chain seq x y z
N MET A 1 -71.01 -59.19 4.54
CA MET A 1 -69.78 -59.69 5.16
C MET A 1 -68.62 -59.24 4.29
N ASN A 2 -67.73 -58.44 4.87
CA ASN A 2 -66.77 -57.56 4.20
C ASN A 2 -65.69 -58.31 3.41
N ILE A 3 -65.33 -57.79 2.22
CA ILE A 3 -64.00 -57.99 1.66
C ILE A 3 -63.39 -56.61 1.42
N ILE A 4 -62.24 -56.43 2.05
CA ILE A 4 -61.50 -55.20 2.30
C ILE A 4 -60.77 -54.78 1.02
N LYS A 5 -60.78 -53.48 0.73
CA LYS A 5 -59.95 -52.84 -0.31
C LYS A 5 -58.58 -52.55 0.30
N ASP A 6 -57.52 -53.09 -0.30
CA ASP A 6 -56.14 -52.68 -0.01
C ASP A 6 -55.78 -51.43 -0.84
N PRO A 7 -55.29 -50.34 -0.21
CA PRO A 7 -54.52 -49.32 -0.90
C PRO A 7 -53.01 -49.55 -0.65
N ILE A 8 -52.28 -49.80 -1.73
CA ILE A 8 -50.80 -49.78 -1.72
C ILE A 8 -50.37 -48.32 -1.53
N TYR A 9 -49.80 -48.02 -0.37
CA TYR A 9 -49.17 -46.74 -0.08
C TYR A 9 -47.87 -46.59 -0.88
N ALA A 10 -47.79 -45.57 -1.73
CA ALA A 10 -46.55 -45.15 -2.36
C ALA A 10 -45.66 -44.44 -1.32
N LEU A 11 -44.53 -45.04 -0.98
CA LEU A 11 -43.52 -44.46 -0.09
C LEU A 11 -42.68 -43.45 -0.89
N ILE A 12 -42.98 -42.16 -0.78
CA ILE A 12 -42.14 -41.09 -1.32
C ILE A 12 -40.98 -40.87 -0.34
N ILE A 13 -39.80 -41.36 -0.69
CA ILE A 13 -38.56 -41.09 0.03
C ILE A 13 -38.10 -39.69 -0.38
N PHE A 14 -38.37 -38.68 0.46
CA PHE A 14 -37.71 -37.39 0.37
C PHE A 14 -36.25 -37.57 0.83
N THR A 15 -35.31 -37.64 -0.10
CA THR A 15 -33.89 -37.45 0.20
C THR A 15 -33.68 -35.98 0.56
N ILE A 16 -33.63 -35.68 1.84
CA ILE A 16 -33.20 -34.38 2.35
C ILE A 16 -31.69 -34.29 2.07
N THR A 17 -31.30 -33.75 0.93
CA THR A 17 -29.92 -33.31 0.72
C THR A 17 -29.69 -32.12 1.63
N ASN A 18 -29.06 -32.35 2.78
CA ASN A 18 -28.44 -31.29 3.56
C ASN A 18 -27.32 -30.69 2.70
N ALA A 19 -27.67 -29.71 1.86
CA ALA A 19 -26.70 -28.74 1.41
C ALA A 19 -26.29 -27.94 2.66
N CYS A 20 -25.21 -28.36 3.30
CA CYS A 20 -24.45 -27.47 4.17
C CYS A 20 -23.97 -26.32 3.28
N TYR A 21 -24.76 -25.25 3.20
CA TYR A 21 -24.24 -23.96 2.84
C TYR A 21 -23.29 -23.59 3.98
N THR A 22 -21.99 -23.81 3.76
CA THR A 22 -20.96 -23.19 4.57
C THR A 22 -21.25 -21.69 4.55
N ASN A 23 -21.43 -21.10 5.73
CA ASN A 23 -21.72 -19.68 5.86
C ASN A 23 -20.60 -18.88 5.19
N SER A 24 -20.85 -18.33 4.01
CA SER A 24 -19.93 -17.43 3.30
C SER A 24 -19.46 -16.26 4.17
N GLN A 25 -20.27 -15.90 5.19
CA GLN A 25 -19.92 -14.91 6.21
C GLN A 25 -18.73 -15.30 7.11
N ALA A 26 -18.43 -16.58 7.31
CA ALA A 26 -17.33 -16.99 8.19
C ALA A 26 -15.95 -16.65 7.60
N CYS A 27 -15.83 -16.67 6.27
CA CYS A 27 -14.60 -16.36 5.54
C CYS A 27 -14.23 -14.87 5.56
N THR A 28 -15.24 -13.99 5.68
CA THR A 28 -15.05 -12.55 5.80
C THR A 28 -14.70 -12.10 7.22
N LEU A 29 -14.82 -12.99 8.22
CA LEU A 29 -14.47 -12.70 9.60
C LEU A 29 -12.97 -12.88 9.83
N TYR A 30 -12.40 -11.95 10.58
CA TYR A 30 -11.03 -12.05 11.09
C TYR A 30 -10.86 -13.34 11.91
N SER A 31 -9.92 -14.18 11.49
CA SER A 31 -9.56 -15.42 12.20
C SER A 31 -8.26 -15.23 13.01
N ARG A 32 -7.92 -16.20 13.87
CA ARG A 32 -6.64 -16.16 14.62
C ARG A 32 -5.40 -16.24 13.73
N GLU A 33 -5.54 -16.73 12.50
CA GLU A 33 -4.44 -16.87 11.55
C GLU A 33 -4.23 -15.60 10.73
N ASP A 34 -5.21 -14.70 10.72
CA ASP A 34 -5.12 -13.45 9.98
C ASP A 34 -4.32 -12.41 10.80
N LEU A 35 -3.37 -11.76 10.14
CA LEU A 35 -2.57 -10.66 10.70
C LEU A 35 -3.24 -9.30 10.53
N TYR A 36 -4.29 -9.24 9.71
CA TYR A 36 -5.08 -8.05 9.43
C TYR A 36 -6.49 -8.44 9.00
N ASN A 37 -7.45 -7.52 9.10
CA ASN A 37 -8.82 -7.76 8.67
C ASN A 37 -8.87 -8.17 7.18
N PRO A 38 -9.54 -9.28 6.83
CA PRO A 38 -9.65 -9.68 5.43
C PRO A 38 -10.33 -8.62 4.56
N ILE A 39 -9.80 -8.38 3.37
CA ILE A 39 -10.37 -7.43 2.41
C ILE A 39 -11.31 -8.18 1.47
N THR A 40 -12.59 -7.84 1.46
CA THR A 40 -13.55 -8.44 0.52
C THR A 40 -13.30 -7.91 -0.89
N ILE A 41 -13.05 -8.81 -1.83
CA ILE A 41 -12.84 -8.49 -3.26
C ILE A 41 -14.12 -8.70 -4.05
N ASP A 42 -14.82 -9.80 -3.77
CA ASP A 42 -16.08 -10.17 -4.39
C ASP A 42 -16.90 -11.01 -3.40
N ASN A 43 -18.09 -11.43 -3.80
CA ASN A 43 -19.02 -12.18 -2.94
C ASN A 43 -18.48 -13.53 -2.43
N SER A 44 -17.41 -14.04 -3.04
CA SER A 44 -16.85 -15.38 -2.82
C SER A 44 -15.36 -15.35 -2.47
N SER A 45 -14.72 -14.17 -2.42
CA SER A 45 -13.26 -14.08 -2.25
C SER A 45 -12.85 -12.92 -1.36
N VAL A 46 -11.86 -13.20 -0.51
CA VAL A 46 -11.18 -12.21 0.34
C VAL A 46 -9.68 -12.23 0.14
N ILE A 47 -9.02 -11.13 0.49
CA ILE A 47 -7.57 -11.06 0.68
C ILE A 47 -7.26 -11.21 2.15
N GLY A 48 -6.49 -12.23 2.49
CA GLY A 48 -5.96 -12.46 3.83
C GLY A 48 -4.48 -12.11 3.91
N PHE A 49 -4.01 -11.85 5.13
CA PHE A 49 -2.61 -11.64 5.44
C PHE A 49 -2.22 -12.61 6.54
N LYS A 50 -1.16 -13.39 6.36
CA LYS A 50 -0.75 -14.39 7.36
C LYS A 50 0.77 -14.58 7.38
N ILE A 51 1.26 -15.24 8.42
CA ILE A 51 2.66 -15.66 8.49
C ILE A 51 2.86 -16.83 7.51
N SER A 52 3.92 -16.78 6.71
CA SER A 52 4.32 -17.87 5.83
C SER A 52 4.68 -19.12 6.64
N SER A 53 4.38 -20.31 6.13
CA SER A 53 4.91 -21.57 6.68
C SER A 53 6.34 -21.88 6.18
N ILE A 54 6.85 -21.07 5.26
CA ILE A 54 8.19 -21.19 4.68
C ILE A 54 9.02 -20.04 5.22
N SER A 55 10.12 -20.36 5.90
CA SER A 55 11.10 -19.38 6.35
C SER A 55 11.89 -18.80 5.17
N ILE A 56 12.31 -17.53 5.28
CA ILE A 56 13.23 -16.88 4.34
C ILE A 56 14.70 -17.00 4.77
N ASP A 57 14.96 -17.52 5.97
CA ASP A 57 16.30 -17.74 6.49
C ASP A 57 16.64 -19.24 6.64
N GLN A 58 17.93 -19.54 6.65
CA GLN A 58 18.43 -20.92 6.70
C GLN A 58 18.23 -21.58 8.07
N ASN A 59 18.02 -20.78 9.13
CA ASN A 59 17.82 -21.26 10.49
C ASN A 59 16.35 -21.55 10.81
N GLU A 60 15.44 -21.24 9.88
CA GLU A 60 13.99 -21.41 10.03
C GLU A 60 13.36 -20.56 11.16
N ASP A 61 13.94 -19.38 11.41
CA ASP A 61 13.50 -18.47 12.46
C ASP A 61 12.70 -17.27 11.92
N ILE A 62 12.81 -16.98 10.62
CA ILE A 62 12.24 -15.77 10.02
C ILE A 62 11.15 -16.12 9.01
N PHE A 63 9.90 -15.92 9.41
CA PHE A 63 8.75 -16.18 8.57
C PHE A 63 8.14 -14.87 8.05
N PRO A 64 8.11 -14.63 6.73
CA PRO A 64 7.59 -13.40 6.16
C PRO A 64 6.07 -13.33 6.25
N VAL A 65 5.54 -12.11 6.23
CA VAL A 65 4.11 -11.89 6.03
C VAL A 65 3.77 -12.09 4.56
N ILE A 66 2.78 -12.93 4.28
CA ILE A 66 2.28 -13.19 2.92
C ILE A 66 0.85 -12.69 2.76
N MET A 67 0.55 -12.26 1.54
CA MET A 67 -0.79 -11.90 1.09
C MET A 67 -1.36 -13.06 0.28
N VAL A 68 -2.58 -13.49 0.61
CA VAL A 68 -3.25 -14.62 -0.04
C VAL A 68 -4.65 -14.23 -0.51
N LYS A 69 -5.08 -14.76 -1.66
CA LYS A 69 -6.49 -14.78 -2.05
C LYS A 69 -7.12 -16.04 -1.47
N ARG A 70 -8.17 -15.91 -0.68
CA ARG A 70 -8.96 -17.02 -0.14
C ARG A 70 -10.31 -17.05 -0.85
N ASN A 71 -10.70 -18.20 -1.39
CA ASN A 71 -12.05 -18.45 -1.86
C ASN A 71 -12.90 -18.96 -0.69
N CYS A 72 -14.01 -18.29 -0.42
CA CYS A 72 -14.88 -18.52 0.72
C CYS A 72 -15.81 -19.71 0.56
N ASP A 73 -16.10 -20.12 -0.68
CA ASP A 73 -16.96 -21.26 -0.97
C ASP A 73 -16.18 -22.58 -0.83
N THR A 74 -14.93 -22.60 -1.30
CA THR A 74 -14.08 -23.81 -1.31
C THR A 74 -13.08 -23.86 -0.16
N GLY A 75 -12.80 -22.74 0.50
CA GLY A 75 -11.72 -22.59 1.47
C GLY A 75 -10.31 -22.60 0.86
N SER A 76 -10.18 -22.65 -0.47
CA SER A 76 -8.87 -22.71 -1.14
C SER A 76 -8.16 -21.36 -1.06
N GLU A 77 -6.84 -21.40 -0.90
CA GLU A 77 -6.00 -20.20 -0.86
C GLU A 77 -4.91 -20.23 -1.93
N ALA A 78 -4.60 -19.06 -2.48
CA ALA A 78 -3.49 -18.85 -3.39
C ALA A 78 -2.63 -17.67 -2.90
N LYS A 79 -1.31 -17.88 -2.80
CA LYS A 79 -0.36 -16.80 -2.49
C LYS A 79 -0.37 -15.79 -3.64
N ILE A 80 -0.56 -14.52 -3.29
CA ILE A 80 -0.42 -13.39 -4.21
C ILE A 80 1.00 -12.84 -4.12
N ALA A 81 1.45 -12.54 -2.90
CA ALA A 81 2.69 -11.84 -2.68
C ALA A 81 3.27 -12.15 -1.29
N GLU A 82 4.53 -11.77 -1.15
CA GLU A 82 5.26 -11.72 0.11
C GLU A 82 5.58 -10.25 0.40
N LEU A 83 5.37 -9.81 1.64
CA LEU A 83 5.74 -8.45 2.04
C LEU A 83 7.26 -8.37 2.26
N PRO A 84 7.89 -7.21 2.01
CA PRO A 84 9.33 -7.04 2.13
C PRO A 84 9.86 -7.39 3.53
N TYR A 85 11.04 -7.99 3.58
CA TYR A 85 11.80 -8.18 4.80
C TYR A 85 12.94 -7.16 4.87
N LEU A 86 12.91 -6.28 5.87
CA LEU A 86 13.90 -5.20 6.05
C LEU A 86 14.62 -5.34 7.40
N GLY A 87 15.13 -6.55 7.67
CA GLY A 87 15.69 -6.91 8.98
C GLY A 87 14.63 -7.27 10.03
N ASP A 88 13.35 -7.11 9.68
CA ASP A 88 12.17 -7.53 10.43
C ASP A 88 11.05 -7.86 9.41
N PRO A 89 10.22 -8.90 9.65
CA PRO A 89 9.08 -9.22 8.77
C PRO A 89 8.01 -8.12 8.73
N GLY A 90 8.01 -7.25 9.74
CA GLY A 90 7.07 -6.18 9.92
C GLY A 90 5.65 -6.69 10.14
N LYS A 91 4.70 -5.79 9.87
CA LYS A 91 3.28 -6.06 9.94
C LYS A 91 2.52 -5.26 8.89
N VAL A 92 1.28 -5.66 8.66
CA VAL A 92 0.33 -4.88 7.88
C VAL A 92 -0.15 -3.72 8.76
N GLY A 93 0.30 -2.51 8.45
CA GLY A 93 -0.17 -1.29 9.13
C GLY A 93 -1.57 -0.91 8.70
N SER A 94 -1.88 -1.09 7.41
CA SER A 94 -3.22 -0.91 6.83
C SER A 94 -3.28 -1.64 5.49
N ALA A 95 -4.46 -2.12 5.10
CA ALA A 95 -4.68 -2.61 3.75
C ALA A 95 -6.12 -2.34 3.32
N PHE A 96 -6.30 -1.86 2.09
CA PHE A 96 -7.59 -1.34 1.62
C PHE A 96 -7.70 -1.35 0.09
N LEU A 97 -8.93 -1.20 -0.40
CA LEU A 97 -9.22 -1.01 -1.82
C LEU A 97 -9.31 0.47 -2.19
N ALA A 98 -8.67 0.88 -3.28
CA ALA A 98 -8.85 2.19 -3.89
C ALA A 98 -8.69 2.09 -5.40
N ASP A 99 -9.46 2.86 -6.16
CA ASP A 99 -9.26 3.05 -7.60
C ASP A 99 -8.29 4.21 -7.79
N SER A 100 -7.04 3.87 -8.08
CA SER A 100 -5.91 4.81 -8.13
C SER A 100 -5.49 5.18 -9.54
N ASP A 101 -5.90 4.44 -10.56
CA ASP A 101 -5.71 4.84 -11.95
C ASP A 101 -6.98 5.31 -12.66
N PHE A 102 -8.11 5.36 -11.94
CA PHE A 102 -9.41 5.84 -12.39
C PHE A 102 -9.99 4.99 -13.54
N ASP A 103 -9.66 3.70 -13.59
CA ASP A 103 -10.18 2.75 -14.58
C ASP A 103 -11.47 2.03 -14.12
N GLY A 104 -11.92 2.29 -12.87
CA GLY A 104 -13.08 1.68 -12.25
C GLY A 104 -12.81 0.33 -11.57
N THR A 105 -11.59 -0.18 -11.62
CA THR A 105 -11.15 -1.43 -10.99
C THR A 105 -10.27 -1.12 -9.79
N PRO A 106 -10.75 -1.32 -8.56
CA PRO A 106 -9.96 -0.98 -7.38
C PRO A 106 -8.72 -1.88 -7.25
N GLU A 107 -7.59 -1.27 -6.91
CA GLU A 107 -6.38 -1.97 -6.52
C GLU A 107 -6.33 -2.25 -5.01
N ILE A 108 -5.53 -3.26 -4.65
CA ILE A 108 -5.21 -3.55 -3.24
C ILE A 108 -4.01 -2.71 -2.84
N PHE A 109 -4.21 -1.79 -1.91
CA PHE A 109 -3.16 -1.07 -1.23
C PHE A 109 -2.78 -1.81 0.04
N VAL A 110 -1.48 -1.95 0.29
CA VAL A 110 -0.91 -2.49 1.53
C VAL A 110 0.14 -1.51 2.04
N ILE A 111 -0.08 -0.97 3.23
CA ILE A 111 0.92 -0.22 3.99
C ILE A 111 1.62 -1.24 4.89
N HIS A 112 2.81 -1.67 4.48
CA HIS A 112 3.69 -2.48 5.31
C HIS A 112 4.47 -1.58 6.26
N ARG A 113 4.59 -1.99 7.52
CA ARG A 113 5.25 -1.24 8.60
C ARG A 113 6.27 -2.14 9.26
N THR A 114 7.51 -1.68 9.36
CA THR A 114 8.63 -2.42 9.93
C THR A 114 9.49 -1.55 10.83
N VAL A 115 10.08 -2.13 11.87
CA VAL A 115 11.13 -1.47 12.64
C VAL A 115 12.46 -1.70 11.92
N LEU A 116 13.26 -0.65 11.76
CA LEU A 116 14.63 -0.79 11.27
C LEU A 116 15.59 -0.90 12.44
N TYR A 117 16.22 -2.06 12.58
CA TYR A 117 17.18 -2.35 13.65
C TYR A 117 18.64 -2.06 13.26
N SER A 118 18.91 -1.79 11.98
CA SER A 118 20.26 -1.56 11.48
C SER A 118 20.68 -0.10 11.63
N ASP A 119 21.98 0.11 11.88
CA ASP A 119 22.62 1.43 11.79
C ASP A 119 22.69 1.85 10.32
N THR A 120 21.57 2.38 9.82
CA THR A 120 21.44 2.90 8.46
C THR A 120 22.18 4.23 8.27
N GLY A 121 22.79 4.79 9.33
CA GLY A 121 23.29 6.17 9.34
C GLY A 121 22.18 7.23 9.32
N VAL A 122 20.90 6.82 9.40
CA VAL A 122 19.73 7.70 9.41
C VAL A 122 19.00 7.56 10.74
N ASN A 123 18.72 8.69 11.38
CA ASN A 123 18.00 8.74 12.65
C ASN A 123 16.50 8.68 12.42
N TYR A 124 15.94 7.48 12.28
CA TYR A 124 14.50 7.33 12.11
C TYR A 124 13.74 7.63 13.41
N GLY A 125 12.76 8.53 13.34
CA GLY A 125 11.85 8.89 14.44
C GLY A 125 10.52 8.14 14.43
N SER A 126 10.32 7.28 13.43
CA SER A 126 9.16 6.40 13.30
C SER A 126 9.59 5.03 12.80
N ASP A 127 8.67 4.07 12.77
CA ASP A 127 8.81 2.88 11.93
C ASP A 127 9.03 3.27 10.46
N TYR A 128 9.56 2.33 9.70
CA TYR A 128 9.71 2.43 8.26
C TYR A 128 8.48 1.83 7.58
N PHE A 129 7.94 2.56 6.61
CA PHE A 129 6.72 2.21 5.91
C PHE A 129 7.03 1.94 4.45
N THR A 130 6.38 0.94 3.86
CA THR A 130 6.42 0.68 2.43
C THR A 130 4.99 0.57 1.91
N THR A 131 4.66 1.32 0.86
CA THR A 131 3.36 1.23 0.22
C THR A 131 3.44 0.33 -1.00
N LEU A 132 2.67 -0.76 -1.00
CA LEU A 132 2.60 -1.74 -2.09
C LEU A 132 1.21 -1.72 -2.68
N VAL A 133 1.12 -1.63 -4.00
CA VAL A 133 -0.14 -1.55 -4.74
C VAL A 133 -0.24 -2.70 -5.70
N TYR A 134 -1.27 -3.53 -5.57
CA TYR A 134 -1.48 -4.70 -6.42
C TYR A 134 -2.70 -4.50 -7.31
N LYS A 135 -2.47 -4.51 -8.61
CA LYS A 135 -3.52 -4.46 -9.65
C LYS A 135 -4.00 -5.86 -9.97
N SER A 136 -5.31 -6.00 -10.20
CA SER A 136 -5.84 -7.21 -10.80
C SER A 136 -5.24 -7.40 -12.20
N SER A 137 -4.76 -8.61 -12.50
CA SER A 137 -4.28 -9.00 -13.82
C SER A 137 -5.13 -10.12 -14.42
N GLY A 138 -6.41 -10.20 -14.03
CA GLY A 138 -7.37 -11.23 -14.41
C GLY A 138 -8.15 -11.76 -13.20
N ALA A 139 -9.11 -12.66 -13.44
CA ALA A 139 -10.08 -13.11 -12.42
C ALA A 139 -9.46 -13.66 -11.11
N LEU A 140 -8.22 -14.16 -11.16
CA LEU A 140 -7.56 -14.81 -10.03
C LEU A 140 -6.17 -14.25 -9.68
N ASN A 141 -5.64 -13.30 -10.45
CA ASN A 141 -4.24 -12.91 -10.35
C ASN A 141 -4.12 -11.42 -10.00
N TYR A 142 -3.15 -11.12 -9.14
CA TYR A 142 -2.77 -9.76 -8.78
C TYR A 142 -1.28 -9.58 -9.06
N LYS A 143 -0.91 -8.39 -9.55
CA LYS A 143 0.48 -8.03 -9.83
C LYS A 143 0.82 -6.71 -9.19
N LEU A 144 2.05 -6.59 -8.68
CA LEU A 144 2.56 -5.35 -8.13
C LEU A 144 2.57 -4.27 -9.23
N SER A 145 1.95 -3.13 -8.94
CA SER A 145 2.03 -1.93 -9.76
C SER A 145 3.27 -1.15 -9.35
N GLU A 146 4.39 -1.38 -10.06
CA GLU A 146 5.65 -0.69 -9.78
C GLU A 146 5.50 0.84 -9.83
N ARG A 147 4.74 1.34 -10.81
CA ARG A 147 4.53 2.78 -11.01
C ARG A 147 3.83 3.44 -9.81
N ILE A 148 2.72 2.86 -9.35
CA ILE A 148 1.92 3.44 -8.25
C ILE A 148 2.60 3.16 -6.91
N SER A 149 3.18 1.96 -6.73
CA SER A 149 3.95 1.64 -5.52
C SER A 149 5.15 2.57 -5.36
N SER A 150 5.89 2.88 -6.45
CA SER A 150 7.04 3.80 -6.41
C SER A 150 6.64 5.25 -6.11
N TYR A 151 5.44 5.68 -6.51
CA TYR A 151 4.94 7.02 -6.23
C TYR A 151 4.81 7.27 -4.72
N PHE A 152 4.15 6.34 -4.03
CA PHE A 152 4.03 6.38 -2.57
C PHE A 152 5.34 5.96 -1.90
N GLY A 153 6.08 5.05 -2.52
CA GLY A 153 7.42 4.66 -2.15
C GLY A 153 7.51 4.03 -0.76
N ALA A 154 8.69 4.19 -0.17
CA ALA A 154 9.00 3.70 1.17
C ALA A 154 9.81 4.75 1.93
N GLY A 155 9.64 4.79 3.25
CA GLY A 155 10.29 5.78 4.10
C GLY A 155 9.81 5.76 5.53
N GLY A 156 10.53 6.47 6.38
CA GLY A 156 10.13 6.79 7.75
C GLY A 156 10.43 8.24 8.04
N ASP A 157 9.94 8.74 9.16
CA ASP A 157 10.29 10.07 9.66
C ASP A 157 11.77 10.12 10.02
N VAL A 158 12.45 11.20 9.65
CA VAL A 158 13.87 11.35 9.92
C VAL A 158 14.13 12.55 10.81
N LEU A 159 14.77 12.28 11.95
CA LEU A 159 15.20 13.25 12.94
C LEU A 159 16.54 13.87 12.57
N SER A 160 16.78 15.08 13.05
CA SER A 160 18.05 15.80 12.81
C SER A 160 19.24 15.16 13.51
N SER A 161 19.01 14.50 14.65
CA SER A 161 19.99 13.70 15.39
C SER A 161 19.27 12.68 16.27
N THR A 162 20.00 11.71 16.82
CA THR A 162 19.47 10.74 17.81
C THR A 162 18.97 11.39 19.10
N ALA A 163 19.41 12.61 19.40
CA ALA A 163 19.07 13.35 20.62
C ALA A 163 18.05 14.47 20.38
N SER A 164 17.45 14.55 19.19
CA SER A 164 16.55 15.64 18.80
C SER A 164 15.23 15.10 18.26
N ASP A 165 14.12 15.68 18.70
CA ASP A 165 12.79 15.43 18.12
C ASP A 165 12.52 16.28 16.86
N THR A 166 13.52 17.03 16.38
CA THR A 166 13.34 17.90 15.20
C THR A 166 13.36 17.07 13.92
N LEU A 167 12.23 17.02 13.22
CA LEU A 167 12.10 16.35 11.93
C LEU A 167 12.81 17.12 10.81
N THR A 168 13.72 16.43 10.13
CA THR A 168 14.31 16.89 8.86
C THR A 168 13.47 16.44 7.67
N TYR A 169 12.81 15.30 7.78
CA TYR A 169 11.89 14.75 6.78
C TYR A 169 10.76 14.01 7.49
N GLU A 170 9.56 14.11 6.90
CA GLU A 170 8.38 13.41 7.38
C GLU A 170 7.83 12.56 6.23
N TYR A 171 7.70 11.25 6.44
CA TYR A 171 7.14 10.35 5.44
C TYR A 171 5.62 10.54 5.38
N PRO A 172 5.03 10.90 4.23
CA PRO A 172 3.63 11.36 4.20
C PRO A 172 2.59 10.22 4.15
N TYR A 173 2.97 9.00 3.77
CA TYR A 173 2.01 7.94 3.42
C TYR A 173 1.92 6.83 4.48
N LYS A 174 1.85 7.22 5.76
CA LYS A 174 1.78 6.30 6.91
C LYS A 174 0.39 5.67 7.12
N SER A 175 -0.64 6.21 6.48
CA SER A 175 -2.03 5.84 6.74
C SER A 175 -2.87 5.78 5.46
N GLU A 176 -3.93 4.98 5.51
CA GLU A 176 -4.94 4.89 4.45
C GLU A 176 -5.52 6.27 4.11
N ALA A 177 -5.87 7.07 5.12
CA ALA A 177 -6.43 8.41 4.91
C ALA A 177 -5.47 9.31 4.12
N ALA A 178 -4.16 9.28 4.43
CA ALA A 178 -3.17 10.07 3.71
C ALA A 178 -3.05 9.64 2.25
N ILE A 179 -3.03 8.33 1.98
CA ILE A 179 -2.99 7.79 0.61
C ILE A 179 -4.25 8.16 -0.17
N ARG A 180 -5.44 7.93 0.41
CA ARG A 180 -6.73 8.28 -0.23
C ARG A 180 -6.83 9.76 -0.55
N ASN A 181 -6.43 10.63 0.39
CA ASN A 181 -6.41 12.08 0.16
C ASN A 181 -5.45 12.44 -0.97
N ARG A 182 -4.29 11.79 -1.07
CA ARG A 182 -3.36 12.03 -2.18
C ARG A 182 -3.93 11.54 -3.51
N ILE A 183 -4.51 10.35 -3.58
CA ILE A 183 -5.15 9.82 -4.80
C ILE A 183 -6.24 10.78 -5.30
N ALA A 184 -7.05 11.33 -4.38
CA ALA A 184 -8.11 12.28 -4.73
C ALA A 184 -7.59 13.63 -5.25
N SER A 185 -6.33 13.97 -4.97
CA SER A 185 -5.75 15.28 -5.26
C SER A 185 -5.52 15.54 -6.76
N ALA A 186 -5.71 16.80 -7.18
CA ALA A 186 -5.42 17.22 -8.55
C ALA A 186 -3.97 16.93 -8.98
N PRO A 187 -2.94 17.10 -8.13
CA PRO A 187 -1.58 16.85 -8.56
C PRO A 187 -1.25 15.36 -8.76
N TYR A 188 -1.85 14.46 -7.97
CA TYR A 188 -1.75 13.01 -8.23
C TYR A 188 -2.33 12.65 -9.62
N LYS A 189 -3.51 13.19 -9.94
CA LYS A 189 -4.15 12.97 -11.25
C LYS A 189 -3.27 13.48 -12.40
N ALA A 190 -2.70 14.68 -12.25
CA ALA A 190 -1.78 15.24 -13.23
C ALA A 190 -0.54 14.35 -13.43
N TRP A 191 0.04 13.82 -12.34
CA TRP A 191 1.16 12.88 -12.41
C TRP A 191 0.78 11.59 -13.13
N LEU A 192 -0.38 11.01 -12.81
CA LEU A 192 -0.87 9.78 -13.41
C LEU A 192 -1.06 9.93 -14.93
N GLU A 193 -1.56 11.08 -15.36
CA GLU A 193 -1.76 11.43 -16.77
C GLU A 193 -0.46 11.87 -17.48
N ASN A 194 0.69 11.82 -16.79
CA ASN A 194 1.98 12.33 -17.28
C ASN A 194 1.92 13.79 -17.78
N LYS A 195 1.07 14.61 -17.15
CA LYS A 195 1.01 16.05 -17.43
C LYS A 195 2.23 16.74 -16.85
N SER A 196 2.65 17.83 -17.49
CA SER A 196 3.66 18.71 -16.92
C SER A 196 3.11 19.36 -15.66
N ILE A 197 3.82 19.18 -14.54
CA ILE A 197 3.47 19.76 -13.25
C ILE A 197 4.46 20.90 -12.99
N THR A 198 3.93 22.10 -12.78
CA THR A 198 4.73 23.24 -12.31
C THR A 198 4.23 23.63 -10.93
N THR A 199 5.14 23.71 -9.96
CA THR A 199 4.81 24.10 -8.59
C THR A 199 5.64 25.29 -8.13
N ARG A 200 5.22 25.89 -7.02
CA ARG A 200 5.91 27.02 -6.39
C ARG A 200 6.51 26.60 -5.06
N ILE A 201 7.74 27.02 -4.82
CA ILE A 201 8.45 26.85 -3.55
C ILE A 201 7.83 27.78 -2.51
N LEU A 202 7.50 27.24 -1.33
CA LEU A 202 6.85 27.95 -0.24
C LEU A 202 7.85 28.55 0.75
N ARG A 203 8.94 27.83 1.00
CA ARG A 203 10.02 28.23 1.91
C ARG A 203 11.34 27.71 1.38
N LYS A 204 12.45 28.23 1.91
CA LYS A 204 13.79 27.76 1.54
C LYS A 204 13.87 26.24 1.65
N THR A 205 14.28 25.57 0.58
CA THR A 205 14.45 24.11 0.54
C THR A 205 15.76 23.76 -0.17
N PHE A 206 16.52 22.84 0.40
CA PHE A 206 17.78 22.39 -0.18
C PHE A 206 17.50 21.39 -1.30
N LEU A 207 18.39 21.35 -2.30
CA LEU A 207 18.39 20.28 -3.29
C LEU A 207 19.19 19.10 -2.78
N TYR A 208 18.74 17.92 -3.16
CA TYR A 208 19.36 16.64 -2.87
C TYR A 208 19.67 15.91 -4.17
N ASP A 209 20.77 15.15 -4.20
CA ASP A 209 21.14 14.38 -5.40
C ASP A 209 20.20 13.18 -5.61
N ASN A 210 19.66 12.63 -4.52
CA ASN A 210 18.64 11.57 -4.51
C ASN A 210 17.47 11.90 -3.58
N ALA A 211 16.39 11.12 -3.65
CA ALA A 211 15.21 11.22 -2.80
C ALA A 211 15.46 10.72 -1.35
N ASN A 212 16.47 11.25 -0.67
CA ASN A 212 16.81 10.91 0.70
C ASN A 212 17.46 12.09 1.42
N VAL A 213 17.50 12.07 2.75
CA VAL A 213 18.05 13.18 3.55
C VAL A 213 19.58 13.23 3.59
N ALA A 214 20.27 12.13 3.27
CA ALA A 214 21.73 12.02 3.39
C ALA A 214 22.44 12.78 2.26
N ASP A 215 21.83 12.82 1.08
CA ASP A 215 22.43 13.38 -0.14
C ASP A 215 22.15 14.88 -0.31
N ARG A 216 22.15 15.63 0.80
CA ARG A 216 21.89 17.08 0.79
C ARG A 216 23.05 17.83 0.14
N THR A 217 22.75 18.66 -0.85
CA THR A 217 23.72 19.55 -1.49
C THR A 217 23.78 20.93 -0.82
N SER A 218 24.73 21.77 -1.24
CA SER A 218 24.78 23.19 -0.85
C SER A 218 23.80 24.08 -1.62
N LYS A 219 23.19 23.56 -2.70
CA LYS A 219 22.22 24.29 -3.53
C LYS A 219 20.86 24.31 -2.85
N TYR A 220 20.11 25.39 -3.06
CA TYR A 220 18.77 25.55 -2.51
C TYR A 220 17.92 26.42 -3.42
N LEU A 221 16.60 26.30 -3.25
CA LEU A 221 15.60 27.20 -3.82
C LEU A 221 15.00 28.04 -2.70
N ILE A 222 14.42 29.18 -3.05
CA ILE A 222 13.79 30.12 -2.12
C ILE A 222 12.30 30.27 -2.39
N SER A 223 11.58 30.86 -1.44
CA SER A 223 10.15 31.10 -1.56
C SER A 223 9.82 31.92 -2.81
N GLY A 224 8.83 31.49 -3.58
CA GLY A 224 8.40 32.14 -4.82
C GLY A 224 8.96 31.52 -6.09
N ASP A 225 10.07 30.78 -6.01
CA ASP A 225 10.65 30.08 -7.16
C ASP A 225 9.63 29.10 -7.76
N ARG A 226 9.63 29.01 -9.09
CA ARG A 226 8.79 28.07 -9.84
C ARG A 226 9.65 26.97 -10.42
N VAL A 227 9.22 25.73 -10.22
CA VAL A 227 9.93 24.55 -10.69
C VAL A 227 9.01 23.63 -11.46
N GLN A 228 9.56 22.94 -12.45
CA GLN A 228 8.89 21.83 -13.11
C GLN A 228 9.19 20.55 -12.33
N VAL A 229 8.14 19.78 -12.03
CA VAL A 229 8.23 18.46 -11.40
C VAL A 229 8.20 17.42 -12.51
N PHE A 230 9.20 16.53 -12.53
CA PHE A 230 9.29 15.45 -13.53
C PHE A 230 9.26 14.06 -12.93
N SER A 231 9.41 13.92 -11.60
CA SER A 231 9.21 12.67 -10.89
C SER A 231 8.83 12.91 -9.43
N GLN A 232 8.23 11.90 -8.81
CA GLN A 232 7.84 11.90 -7.40
C GLN A 232 8.04 10.51 -6.80
N ASN A 233 8.52 10.48 -5.55
CA ASN A 233 8.68 9.25 -4.78
C ASN A 233 8.63 9.59 -3.28
N ALA A 234 7.77 8.92 -2.50
CA ALA A 234 7.77 9.05 -1.03
C ALA A 234 7.75 10.50 -0.52
N GLY A 235 6.97 11.39 -1.16
CA GLY A 235 6.93 12.80 -0.77
C GLY A 235 8.17 13.63 -1.13
N TRP A 236 9.06 13.10 -1.97
CA TRP A 236 10.11 13.84 -2.67
C TRP A 236 9.68 14.18 -4.08
N LEU A 237 10.10 15.34 -4.57
CA LEU A 237 9.88 15.79 -5.94
C LEU A 237 11.22 15.93 -6.64
N ALA A 238 11.39 15.27 -7.78
CA ALA A 238 12.48 15.56 -8.69
C ALA A 238 12.09 16.77 -9.53
N VAL A 239 12.91 17.82 -9.46
CA VAL A 239 12.57 19.12 -10.03
C VAL A 239 13.64 19.66 -10.96
N VAL A 240 13.19 20.43 -11.94
CA VAL A 240 14.04 21.29 -12.77
C VAL A 240 13.68 22.74 -12.45
N PHE A 241 14.69 23.52 -12.08
CA PHE A 241 14.61 24.96 -11.93
C PHE A 241 15.45 25.62 -13.04
N GLU A 242 14.85 26.57 -13.74
CA GLU A 242 15.52 27.32 -14.81
C GLU A 242 15.52 28.81 -14.44
N ASP A 243 16.71 29.40 -14.30
CA ASP A 243 16.89 30.84 -14.14
C ASP A 243 17.81 31.37 -15.25
N LYS A 244 17.19 32.08 -16.20
CA LYS A 244 17.82 32.67 -17.40
C LYS A 244 18.62 31.64 -18.20
N GLU A 245 19.88 31.42 -17.84
CA GLU A 245 20.84 30.56 -18.52
C GLU A 245 21.24 29.32 -17.70
N ASN A 246 20.82 29.23 -16.43
CA ASN A 246 21.19 28.15 -15.54
C ASN A 246 20.03 27.16 -15.35
N ILE A 247 20.30 25.88 -15.61
CA ILE A 247 19.38 24.78 -15.32
C ILE A 247 19.91 24.02 -14.11
N THR A 248 19.12 23.99 -13.04
CA THR A 248 19.41 23.22 -11.83
C THR A 248 18.43 22.07 -11.70
N ARG A 249 18.96 20.87 -11.42
CA ARG A 249 18.17 19.66 -11.17
C ARG A 249 18.49 19.11 -9.78
N GLY A 250 17.49 18.48 -9.17
CA GLY A 250 17.66 17.75 -7.92
C GLY A 250 16.32 17.37 -7.31
N TRP A 251 16.40 16.73 -6.16
CA TRP A 251 15.24 16.36 -5.35
C TRP A 251 14.98 17.40 -4.27
N ILE A 252 13.72 17.69 -4.00
CA ILE A 252 13.27 18.55 -2.90
C ILE A 252 12.13 17.85 -2.15
N GLN A 253 11.89 18.24 -0.90
CA GLN A 253 10.77 17.70 -0.13
C GLN A 253 9.46 18.36 -0.58
N CYS A 254 8.45 17.55 -0.92
CA CYS A 254 7.19 18.04 -1.44
C CYS A 254 6.47 18.99 -0.47
N LYS A 255 6.65 18.78 0.84
CA LYS A 255 6.09 19.63 1.92
C LYS A 255 6.53 21.09 1.84
N ASP A 256 7.61 21.39 1.13
CA ASP A 256 8.14 22.75 0.93
C ASP A 256 7.58 23.44 -0.31
N THR A 257 6.61 22.82 -0.97
CA THR A 257 6.01 23.29 -2.23
C THR A 257 4.49 23.29 -2.16
N LEU A 258 3.83 24.05 -3.04
CA LEU A 258 2.38 24.00 -3.19
C LEU A 258 1.83 22.64 -3.66
N GLU A 259 2.68 21.75 -4.16
CA GLU A 259 2.29 20.46 -4.75
C GLU A 259 1.69 19.48 -3.72
N CYS A 260 2.14 19.54 -2.47
CA CYS A 260 1.69 18.65 -1.38
C CYS A 260 1.07 19.40 -0.20
N VAL A 261 0.73 20.69 -0.35
CA VAL A 261 -0.11 21.33 0.66
C VAL A 261 -1.51 20.73 0.54
N ASN A 262 -1.95 20.05 1.59
CA ASN A 262 -3.35 19.70 1.74
C ASN A 262 -4.12 21.02 1.81
N HIS A 263 -4.83 21.37 0.73
CA HIS A 263 -5.80 22.43 0.81
C HIS A 263 -6.92 21.94 1.75
N PRO A 264 -7.21 22.67 2.83
CA PRO A 264 -8.31 22.35 3.74
C PRO A 264 -9.64 22.28 2.99
#